data_AF-A0A1C6TEC4-F1
#
_entry.id   AF-A0A1C6TEC4-F1
#
_cell.length_a   1.000
_cell.length_b   1.000
_cell.length_c   1.000
_cell.angle_alpha   90.00
_cell.angle_beta   90.00
_cell.angle_gamma   90.00
#
_symmetry.space_group_name_H-M   'P 1'
#
loop_
_entity.id
_entity.type
_entity.pdbx_description
1 polymer ?
#
loop_
_entity_poly.entity_id
_entity_poly.type
_entity_poly.pdbx_seq_one_letter_code
_entity_poly.pdbx_strand_id
1 'polypeptide(L)'
;MAPARRRHDHGEQPAAGLLRELVEEAGQLGRVVDLMAVDNLHNPAALGPEGRPLDWHSVRVIYRVRVDAPTEAVVTELAGGSTARAAWFAPERVSRLRMTEVAARATGRSGW
;
A
#
# COMPACT_ATOMS: atom_id res chain seq x y z
N MET A 1 5.95 -9.47 -18.49
CA MET A 1 4.98 -9.98 -17.49
C MET A 1 4.91 -8.95 -16.38
N ALA A 2 3.91 -8.08 -16.38
CA ALA A 2 3.75 -7.09 -15.31
C ALA A 2 3.24 -7.81 -14.05
N PRO A 3 3.76 -7.51 -12.84
CA PRO A 3 3.22 -8.11 -11.63
C PRO A 3 1.76 -7.71 -11.52
N ALA A 4 0.88 -8.71 -11.45
CA ALA A 4 -0.53 -8.51 -11.19
C ALA A 4 -0.64 -7.96 -9.77
N ARG A 5 -0.85 -6.65 -9.66
CA ARG A 5 -1.33 -6.04 -8.42
C ARG A 5 -2.69 -6.68 -8.16
N ARG A 6 -2.80 -7.61 -7.20
CA ARG A 6 -4.10 -8.10 -6.74
C ARG A 6 -4.81 -6.90 -6.13
N ARG A 7 -5.69 -6.31 -6.92
CA ARG A 7 -6.62 -5.30 -6.46
C ARG A 7 -7.73 -6.04 -5.73
N HIS A 8 -8.20 -5.45 -4.64
CA HIS A 8 -9.40 -5.83 -3.88
C HIS A 8 -10.36 -6.73 -4.65
N ASP A 9 -10.76 -7.84 -4.03
CA ASP A 9 -11.85 -8.64 -4.57
C ASP A 9 -13.09 -7.72 -4.72
N HIS A 10 -13.87 -7.94 -5.78
CA HIS A 10 -14.96 -7.02 -6.10
C HIS A 10 -15.99 -7.05 -4.95
N GLY A 11 -16.18 -5.89 -4.29
CA GLY A 11 -17.07 -5.76 -3.13
C GLY A 11 -16.38 -5.95 -1.77
N GLU A 12 -15.07 -6.20 -1.75
CA GLU A 12 -14.27 -6.19 -0.52
C GLU A 12 -14.29 -4.78 0.11
N GLN A 13 -14.54 -4.72 1.42
CA GLN A 13 -14.45 -3.47 2.18
C GLN A 13 -12.99 -3.01 2.23
N PRO A 14 -12.65 -1.74 1.94
CA PRO A 14 -11.26 -1.28 1.87
C PRO A 14 -10.44 -1.56 3.13
N ALA A 15 -11.06 -1.43 4.31
CA ALA A 15 -10.41 -1.74 5.58
C ALA A 15 -10.10 -3.24 5.73
N ALA A 16 -10.98 -4.13 5.27
CA ALA A 16 -10.75 -5.56 5.29
C ALA A 16 -9.61 -5.95 4.34
N GLY A 17 -9.62 -5.39 3.12
CA GLY A 17 -8.53 -5.57 2.17
C GLY A 17 -7.19 -5.10 2.73
N LEU A 18 -7.12 -3.91 3.33
CA LEU A 18 -5.92 -3.42 3.99
C LEU A 18 -5.37 -4.40 5.03
N LEU A 19 -6.23 -4.95 5.90
CA LEU A 19 -5.78 -5.85 6.97
C LEU A 19 -5.31 -7.20 6.43
N ARG A 20 -5.92 -7.69 5.34
CA ARG A 20 -5.43 -8.86 4.61
C ARG A 20 -4.06 -8.60 3.99
N GLU A 21 -3.90 -7.49 3.26
CA GLU A 21 -2.62 -7.10 2.66
C GLU A 21 -1.52 -6.90 3.71
N LEU A 22 -1.85 -6.37 4.90
CA LEU A 22 -0.89 -6.24 6.00
C LEU A 22 -0.31 -7.60 6.46
N VAL A 23 -1.12 -8.66 6.43
CA VAL A 23 -0.67 -10.02 6.70
C VAL A 23 0.17 -10.54 5.54
N GLU A 24 -0.33 -10.43 4.31
CA GLU A 24 0.32 -10.94 3.10
C GLU A 24 1.68 -10.26 2.84
N GLU A 25 1.76 -8.94 2.98
CA GLU A 25 2.94 -8.17 2.59
C GLU A 25 3.92 -7.91 3.74
N ALA A 26 3.48 -8.03 5.00
CA ALA A 26 4.33 -7.73 6.16
C ALA A 26 4.24 -8.73 7.32
N GLY A 27 3.35 -9.72 7.26
CA GLY A 27 3.19 -10.74 8.30
C GLY A 27 2.67 -10.18 9.62
N GLN A 28 1.98 -9.02 9.59
CA GLN A 28 1.51 -8.34 10.79
C GLN A 28 0.00 -8.46 10.97
N LEU A 29 -0.43 -8.60 12.22
CA LEU A 29 -1.84 -8.50 12.59
C LEU A 29 -2.09 -7.12 13.21
N GLY A 30 -3.06 -6.40 12.65
CA GLY A 30 -3.38 -5.05 13.08
C GLY A 30 -4.87 -4.76 13.07
N ARG A 31 -5.22 -3.58 13.55
CA ARG A 31 -6.57 -3.02 13.48
C ARG A 31 -6.51 -1.58 13.01
N VAL A 32 -7.45 -1.23 12.13
CA VAL A 32 -7.66 0.17 11.72
C VAL A 32 -8.09 0.97 12.95
N VAL A 33 -7.46 2.12 13.18
CA VAL A 33 -7.79 3.02 14.29
C VAL A 33 -8.24 4.40 13.83
N ASP A 34 -7.92 4.77 12.58
CA ASP A 34 -8.27 6.08 12.04
C ASP A 34 -8.22 6.07 10.51
N LEU A 35 -9.03 6.91 9.88
CA LEU A 35 -8.95 7.24 8.46
C LEU A 35 -8.12 8.51 8.31
N MET A 36 -6.90 8.38 7.79
CA MET A 36 -5.98 9.52 7.69
C MET A 36 -6.26 10.39 6.46
N ALA A 37 -6.56 9.77 5.31
CA ALA A 37 -6.81 10.50 4.07
C ALA A 37 -7.55 9.63 3.04
N VAL A 38 -8.22 10.31 2.11
CA VAL A 38 -8.69 9.74 0.85
C VAL A 38 -8.11 10.60 -0.27
N ASP A 39 -7.46 9.97 -1.26
CA ASP A 39 -6.99 10.63 -2.46
C ASP A 39 -7.44 9.90 -3.73
N ASN A 40 -7.28 10.56 -4.86
CA ASN A 40 -7.40 9.90 -6.14
C ASN A 40 -6.26 10.32 -7.07
N LEU A 41 -5.96 9.44 -8.03
CA LEU A 41 -5.05 9.72 -9.12
C LEU A 41 -5.76 9.33 -10.41
N HIS A 42 -5.97 10.32 -11.26
CA HIS A 42 -6.50 10.15 -12.61
C HIS A 42 -5.37 10.33 -13.64
N ASN A 43 -5.17 9.31 -14.47
CA ASN A 43 -4.21 9.31 -15.56
C ASN A 43 -4.89 8.75 -16.83
N PRO A 44 -5.47 9.61 -17.67
CA PRO A 44 -6.15 9.19 -18.89
C PRO A 44 -5.20 8.64 -19.97
N ALA A 45 -3.88 8.86 -19.82
CA ALA A 45 -2.85 8.40 -20.74
C ALA A 45 -2.09 7.17 -20.22
N ALA A 46 -2.59 6.48 -19.19
CA ALA A 46 -1.95 5.27 -18.69
C ALA A 46 -1.96 4.17 -19.76
N LEU A 47 -0.93 3.32 -19.75
CA LEU A 47 -0.90 2.12 -20.58
C LEU A 47 -1.24 0.91 -19.71
N GLY A 48 -2.21 0.12 -20.18
CA GLY A 48 -2.53 -1.17 -19.58
C GLY A 48 -1.39 -2.19 -19.78
N PRO A 49 -1.47 -3.37 -19.14
CA PRO A 49 -0.45 -4.41 -19.24
C PRO A 49 -0.15 -4.87 -20.69
N GLU A 50 -1.13 -4.73 -21.59
CA GLU A 50 -1.02 -5.04 -23.01
C GLU A 50 -0.48 -3.87 -23.87
N GLY A 51 -0.09 -2.75 -23.26
CA GLY A 51 0.40 -1.56 -23.96
C GLY A 51 -0.68 -0.71 -24.64
N ARG A 52 -1.95 -0.94 -24.33
CA ARG A 52 -3.07 -0.14 -24.85
C ARG A 52 -3.40 1.04 -23.93
N PRO A 53 -3.81 2.20 -24.45
CA PRO A 53 -4.32 3.30 -23.64
C PRO A 53 -5.46 2.82 -22.73
N LEU A 54 -5.38 3.20 -21.47
CA LEU A 54 -6.35 2.91 -20.43
C LEU A 54 -6.59 4.20 -19.66
N ASP A 55 -7.85 4.63 -19.61
CA ASP A 55 -8.24 5.72 -18.73
C ASP A 55 -8.18 5.22 -17.28
N TRP A 56 -7.08 5.54 -16.59
CA TRP A 56 -6.78 4.98 -15.28
C TRP A 56 -7.18 5.94 -14.17
N HIS A 57 -8.14 5.53 -13.35
CA HIS A 57 -8.52 6.23 -12.14
C HIS A 57 -8.28 5.32 -10.93
N SER A 58 -7.42 5.75 -10.02
CA SER A 58 -7.24 5.10 -8.72
C SER A 58 -7.81 5.95 -7.61
N VAL A 59 -8.58 5.35 -6.73
CA VAL A 59 -8.94 5.92 -5.43
C VAL A 59 -8.08 5.24 -4.38
N ARG A 60 -7.49 6.01 -3.47
CA ARG A 60 -6.68 5.49 -2.36
C ARG A 60 -7.30 5.92 -1.05
N VAL A 61 -7.31 4.99 -0.10
CA VAL A 61 -7.77 5.23 1.25
C VAL A 61 -6.62 4.89 2.19
N ILE A 62 -6.15 5.88 2.94
CA ILE A 62 -5.00 5.77 3.82
C ILE A 62 -5.51 5.67 5.25
N TYR A 63 -5.24 4.54 5.90
CA TYR A 63 -5.64 4.29 7.27
C TYR A 63 -4.45 4.30 8.21
N ARG A 64 -4.70 4.70 9.45
CA ARG A 64 -3.79 4.41 10.56
C ARG A 64 -4.13 3.01 11.06
N VAL A 65 -3.11 2.15 11.11
CA VAL A 65 -3.22 0.81 11.69
C VAL A 65 -2.40 0.74 12.96
N ARG A 66 -2.93 0.06 13.97
CA ARG A 66 -2.19 -0.32 15.16
C ARG A 66 -1.91 -1.82 15.14
N VAL A 67 -0.63 -2.17 15.27
CA VAL A 67 -0.14 -3.53 15.50
C VAL A 67 0.23 -3.61 16.98
N ASP A 68 -0.56 -4.33 17.77
CA ASP A 68 -0.38 -4.35 19.23
C ASP A 68 0.79 -5.26 19.66
N ALA A 69 1.11 -6.30 18.88
CA ALA A 69 2.21 -7.22 19.11
C ALA A 69 3.04 -7.38 17.81
N PRO A 70 3.92 -6.42 17.48
CA PRO A 70 4.70 -6.46 16.25
C PRO A 70 5.73 -7.59 16.28
N THR A 71 5.85 -8.32 15.18
CA THR A 71 6.87 -9.33 14.96
C THR A 71 7.89 -8.84 13.93
N GLU A 72 8.88 -9.66 13.59
CA GLU A 72 9.70 -9.40 12.41
C GLU A 72 8.79 -9.27 11.18
N ALA A 73 9.00 -8.21 10.40
CA ALA A 73 8.20 -7.98 9.20
C ALA A 73 8.68 -8.94 8.11
N VAL A 74 7.77 -9.81 7.65
CA VAL A 74 8.06 -10.85 6.68
C VAL A 74 6.99 -10.80 5.59
N VAL A 75 7.44 -10.83 4.33
CA VAL A 75 6.54 -10.96 3.19
C VAL A 75 6.05 -12.41 3.14
N THR A 76 4.74 -12.62 3.21
CA THR A 76 4.09 -13.95 3.20
C THR A 76 3.30 -14.24 1.92
N GLU A 77 3.13 -13.26 1.04
CA GLU A 77 2.51 -13.46 -0.28
C GLU A 77 3.26 -14.50 -1.12
N LEU A 78 2.54 -15.16 -2.02
CA LEU A 78 3.07 -16.21 -2.87
C LEU A 78 4.07 -15.66 -3.91
N ALA A 79 4.93 -16.56 -4.42
CA ALA A 79 5.87 -16.23 -5.50
C ALA A 79 5.15 -15.55 -6.69
N GLY A 80 5.64 -14.38 -7.11
CA GLY A 80 4.99 -13.53 -8.12
C GLY A 80 4.15 -12.39 -7.54
N GLY A 81 4.11 -12.26 -6.20
CA GLY A 81 3.58 -11.11 -5.48
C GLY A 81 4.34 -9.80 -5.77
N SER A 82 3.77 -8.68 -5.32
CA SER A 82 4.23 -7.34 -5.70
C SER A 82 5.24 -6.71 -4.74
N THR A 83 5.37 -7.28 -3.54
CA THR A 83 6.18 -6.79 -2.45
C THR A 83 7.46 -7.62 -2.30
N ALA A 84 8.61 -6.98 -2.49
CA ALA A 84 9.89 -7.68 -2.43
C ALA A 84 10.41 -7.87 -1.00
N ARG A 85 10.15 -6.89 -0.10
CA ARG A 85 10.67 -6.85 1.28
C ARG A 85 9.78 -6.00 2.18
N ALA A 86 9.75 -6.34 3.47
CA ALA A 86 9.13 -5.55 4.53
C ALA A 86 10.10 -5.39 5.71
N ALA A 87 10.01 -4.26 6.43
CA ALA A 87 10.81 -3.97 7.61
C ALA A 87 10.14 -2.91 8.49
N TRP A 88 10.42 -2.95 9.80
CA TRP A 88 10.09 -1.87 10.72
C TRP A 88 11.20 -0.81 10.73
N PHE A 89 10.81 0.46 10.71
CA PHE A 89 11.74 1.59 10.75
C PHE A 89 11.42 2.52 11.91
N ALA A 90 12.45 3.01 12.58
CA ALA A 90 12.31 4.12 13.51
C ALA A 90 11.95 5.41 12.74
N PRO A 91 11.16 6.34 13.32
CA PRO A 91 10.71 7.55 12.62
C PRO A 91 11.83 8.36 11.96
N GLU A 92 13.01 8.42 12.56
CA GLU A 92 14.15 9.18 12.07
C GLU A 92 14.74 8.53 10.81
N ARG A 93 14.67 7.20 10.70
CA ARG A 93 15.12 6.44 9.52
C ARG A 93 14.16 6.56 8.36
N VAL A 94 12.86 6.65 8.64
CA VAL A 94 11.80 6.85 7.63
C VAL A 94 12.11 8.07 6.76
N SER A 95 12.61 9.15 7.35
CA SER A 95 12.97 10.39 6.63
C SER A 95 14.04 10.24 5.52
N ARG A 96 14.80 9.14 5.53
CA ARG A 96 15.92 8.90 4.61
C ARG A 96 15.59 7.89 3.50
N LEU A 97 14.40 7.30 3.53
CA LEU A 97 13.99 6.32 2.53
C LEU A 97 13.54 7.02 1.24
N ARG A 98 13.80 6.37 0.10
CA ARG A 98 13.15 6.75 -1.16
C ARG A 98 11.70 6.34 -1.08
N MET A 99 10.80 7.31 -1.22
CA MET A 99 9.37 7.10 -1.06
C MET A 99 8.61 7.42 -2.34
N THR A 100 7.53 6.70 -2.56
CA THR A 100 6.45 7.16 -3.44
C THR A 100 5.77 8.38 -2.82
N GLU A 101 5.08 9.16 -3.63
CA GLU A 101 4.31 10.33 -3.17
C GLU A 101 3.33 9.97 -2.04
N VAL A 102 2.61 8.86 -2.18
CA VAL A 102 1.62 8.41 -1.19
C VAL A 102 2.27 8.06 0.16
N ALA A 103 3.44 7.40 0.14
CA ALA A 103 4.16 7.05 1.36
C ALA A 103 4.76 8.28 2.06
N ALA A 104 5.24 9.26 1.28
CA ALA A 104 5.71 10.52 1.82
C ALA A 104 4.57 11.30 2.50
N ARG A 105 3.41 11.40 1.84
CA ARG A 105 2.21 12.02 2.41
C ARG A 105 1.75 11.32 3.71
N ALA A 106 1.64 10.00 3.70
CA ALA A 106 1.21 9.22 4.87
C ALA A 106 2.16 9.35 6.08
N THR A 107 3.45 9.60 5.84
CA THR A 107 4.46 9.78 6.89
C THR A 107 4.69 11.24 7.30
N GLY A 108 3.84 12.17 6.84
CA GLY A 108 3.93 13.60 7.19
C GLY A 108 5.07 14.36 6.49
N ARG A 109 5.66 13.77 5.44
CA ARG A 109 6.64 14.43 4.56
C ARG A 109 5.89 15.11 3.43
N SER A 110 5.21 16.20 3.73
CA SER A 110 4.59 17.07 2.71
C SER A 110 5.54 18.23 2.41
N GLY A 111 6.02 18.33 1.17
CA GLY A 111 6.81 19.47 0.72
C GLY A 111 7.63 19.18 -0.54
N TRP A 112 7.04 19.48 -1.70
CA TRP A 112 7.68 20.15 -2.84
C TRP A 112 6.61 21.03 -3.50
#